data_AF-A0A257GBF3-F1
#
_entry.id   AF-A0A257GBF3-F1
#
_cell.length_a   1.000
_cell.length_b   1.000
_cell.length_c   1.000
_cell.angle_alpha   90.00
_cell.angle_beta   90.00
_cell.angle_gamma   90.00
#
_symmetry.space_group_name_H-M   'P 1'
#
loop_
_entity.id
_entity.type
_entity.pdbx_description
1 polymer ?
#
loop_
_entity_poly.entity_id
_entity_poly.type
_entity_poly.pdbx_seq_one_letter_code
_entity_poly.pdbx_strand_id
1 'polypeptide(L)'
;MDGGAITLTDFSGAGFGLIGLAGAVGVGLVFLQAALAKLRHRELLSGVIANYRLLPAALVGPAALLLAPVELAVSLGLLLGGHWLAALAAAVLLVIFAAAIGINIARGRSQIDCGCGRSQLRQPLSWLLVGRNLALAALLAPRLAGLPNPISTTTTDLAIALAGGLAVFLIVQLFNAIGALAGSPLAASRR
;
A
#
# COMPACT_ATOMS: atom_id res chain seq x y z
N MET A 1 -7.69 -27.53 -36.75
CA MET A 1 -7.51 -27.87 -35.32
C MET A 1 -6.10 -27.44 -35.03
N ASP A 2 -5.93 -26.14 -34.86
CA ASP A 2 -4.63 -25.51 -34.98
C ASP A 2 -4.14 -25.36 -33.55
N GLY A 3 -3.30 -26.32 -33.15
CA GLY A 3 -2.58 -26.28 -31.89
C GLY A 3 -1.65 -25.08 -31.90
N GLY A 4 -2.18 -23.91 -31.54
CA GLY A 4 -1.40 -22.73 -31.23
C GLY A 4 -0.48 -23.09 -30.08
N ALA A 5 0.80 -23.28 -30.40
CA ALA A 5 1.84 -23.46 -29.40
C ALA A 5 1.86 -22.19 -28.53
N ILE A 6 1.24 -22.28 -27.36
CA ILE A 6 1.28 -21.24 -26.33
C ILE A 6 2.75 -21.14 -25.92
N THR A 7 3.47 -20.13 -26.41
CA THR A 7 4.90 -20.03 -26.13
C THR A 7 5.11 -19.54 -24.70
N LEU A 8 6.19 -20.00 -24.04
CA LEU A 8 6.56 -19.54 -22.70
C LEU A 8 6.77 -18.01 -22.63
N THR A 9 7.07 -17.40 -23.79
CA THR A 9 7.17 -15.96 -23.98
C THR A 9 5.81 -15.24 -23.92
N ASP A 10 4.71 -15.85 -24.38
CA ASP A 10 3.36 -15.29 -24.27
C ASP A 10 2.85 -15.25 -22.81
N PHE A 11 3.20 -16.28 -22.03
CA PHE A 11 2.96 -16.31 -20.58
C PHE A 11 3.74 -15.21 -19.85
N SER A 12 4.94 -14.87 -20.32
CA SER A 12 5.81 -13.88 -19.67
C SER A 12 5.34 -12.43 -19.90
N GLY A 13 4.79 -12.09 -21.07
CA GLY A 13 4.27 -10.73 -21.32
C GLY A 13 2.93 -10.49 -20.63
N ALA A 14 1.98 -11.40 -20.81
CA ALA A 14 0.63 -11.30 -20.27
C ALA A 14 0.61 -11.48 -18.74
N GLY A 15 1.40 -12.41 -18.20
CA GLY A 15 1.49 -12.67 -16.76
C GLY A 15 2.00 -11.46 -15.98
N PHE A 16 3.03 -10.77 -16.47
CA PHE A 16 3.54 -9.56 -15.82
C PHE A 16 2.52 -8.42 -15.86
N GLY A 17 1.76 -8.27 -16.95
CA GLY A 17 0.66 -7.32 -17.05
C GLY A 17 -0.45 -7.59 -16.03
N LEU A 18 -0.85 -8.85 -15.89
CA LEU A 18 -1.86 -9.30 -14.91
C LEU A 18 -1.42 -9.05 -13.47
N ILE A 19 -0.18 -9.43 -13.12
CA ILE A 19 0.38 -9.20 -11.79
C ILE A 19 0.42 -7.70 -11.49
N GLY A 20 0.86 -6.87 -12.45
CA GLY A 20 0.90 -5.42 -12.30
C GLY A 20 -0.50 -4.82 -12.10
N LEU A 21 -1.52 -5.31 -12.82
CA LEU A 21 -2.90 -4.84 -12.68
C LEU A 21 -3.51 -5.27 -11.35
N ALA A 22 -3.32 -6.53 -10.93
CA ALA A 22 -3.73 -7.01 -9.62
C ALA A 22 -3.06 -6.22 -8.49
N GLY A 23 -1.76 -5.93 -8.65
CA GLY A 23 -1.01 -5.08 -7.74
C GLY A 23 -1.57 -3.66 -7.65
N ALA A 24 -1.88 -3.04 -8.79
CA ALA A 24 -2.48 -1.71 -8.84
C ALA A 24 -3.85 -1.68 -8.12
N VAL A 25 -4.70 -2.67 -8.35
CA VAL A 25 -6.00 -2.79 -7.67
C VAL A 25 -5.80 -2.96 -6.16
N GLY A 26 -4.96 -3.91 -5.74
CA GLY A 26 -4.73 -4.18 -4.32
C GLY A 26 -4.13 -2.99 -3.57
N VAL A 27 -3.07 -2.38 -4.13
CA VAL A 27 -2.46 -1.17 -3.55
C VAL A 27 -3.42 0.01 -3.58
N GLY A 28 -4.18 0.17 -4.66
CA GLY A 28 -5.21 1.20 -4.82
C GLY A 28 -6.28 1.12 -3.72
N LEU A 29 -6.75 -0.09 -3.39
CA LEU A 29 -7.70 -0.32 -2.28
C LEU A 29 -7.09 -0.05 -0.91
N VAL A 30 -5.82 -0.41 -0.69
CA VAL A 30 -5.09 -0.10 0.56
C VAL A 30 -4.97 1.41 0.75
N PHE A 31 -4.56 2.14 -0.29
CA PHE A 31 -4.47 3.60 -0.25
C PHE A 31 -5.84 4.25 -0.09
N LEU A 32 -6.88 3.74 -0.74
CA LEU A 32 -8.25 4.23 -0.59
C LEU A 32 -8.69 4.15 0.86
N GLN A 33 -8.52 2.99 1.49
CA GLN A 33 -8.87 2.81 2.90
C GLN A 33 -8.07 3.74 3.80
N ALA A 34 -6.75 3.85 3.59
CA ALA A 34 -5.88 4.71 4.38
C ALA A 34 -6.29 6.18 4.26
N ALA A 35 -6.57 6.65 3.04
CA ALA A 35 -7.03 8.00 2.77
C ALA A 35 -8.38 8.26 3.46
N LEU A 36 -9.38 7.38 3.30
CA LEU A 36 -10.68 7.53 3.95
C LEU A 36 -10.57 7.59 5.48
N ALA A 37 -9.73 6.74 6.08
CA ALA A 37 -9.49 6.75 7.51
C ALA A 37 -8.85 8.06 8.00
N LYS A 38 -7.89 8.60 7.25
CA LYS A 38 -7.22 9.88 7.56
C LYS A 38 -8.11 11.08 7.32
N LEU A 39 -8.96 11.04 6.29
CA LEU A 39 -9.93 12.10 6.01
C LEU A 39 -11.02 12.18 7.09
N ARG A 40 -11.34 11.06 7.75
CA ARG A 40 -12.29 11.00 8.87
C ARG A 40 -11.71 11.55 10.19
N HIS A 41 -10.41 11.38 10.40
CA HIS A 41 -9.71 11.73 11.65
C HIS A 41 -8.52 12.67 11.38
N ARG A 42 -8.77 13.78 10.68
CA ARG A 42 -7.71 14.69 10.18
C ARG A 42 -6.96 15.37 11.32
N GLU A 43 -7.67 15.68 12.39
CA GLU A 43 -7.15 16.33 13.60
C GLU A 43 -6.07 15.50 14.29
N LEU A 44 -6.10 14.17 14.18
CA LEU A 44 -5.10 13.28 14.75
C LEU A 44 -3.85 13.14 13.88
N LEU A 45 -3.94 13.44 12.57
CA LEU A 45 -2.89 13.15 11.61
C LEU A 45 -1.62 13.98 11.85
N SER A 46 -1.77 15.24 12.25
CA SER A 46 -0.64 16.10 12.62
C SER A 46 0.15 15.55 13.80
N GLY A 47 -0.55 15.03 14.83
CA GLY A 47 0.06 14.37 15.98
C GLY A 47 0.81 13.09 15.60
N VAL A 48 0.22 12.26 14.72
CA VAL A 48 0.89 11.06 14.19
C VAL A 48 2.17 11.46 13.45
N ILE A 49 2.12 12.40 12.52
CA ILE A 49 3.29 12.85 11.74
C ILE A 49 4.37 13.47 12.65
N ALA A 50 3.97 14.30 13.62
CA ALA A 50 4.90 14.88 14.59
C ALA A 50 5.63 13.81 15.43
N ASN A 51 4.95 12.72 15.77
CA ASN A 51 5.53 11.63 16.56
C ASN A 51 6.66 10.90 15.86
N TYR A 52 6.71 10.92 14.52
CA TYR A 52 7.84 10.35 13.76
C TYR A 52 9.12 11.16 13.91
N ARG A 53 9.06 12.44 14.32
CA ARG A 53 10.22 13.35 14.46
C ARG A 53 11.18 13.32 13.26
N LEU A 54 10.60 13.24 12.05
CA LEU A 54 11.33 13.28 10.78
C LEU A 54 11.22 14.65 10.09
N LEU A 55 10.13 15.38 10.33
CA LEU A 55 9.86 16.68 9.74
C LEU A 55 10.03 17.81 10.78
N PRO A 56 10.48 19.01 10.37
CA PRO A 56 10.41 20.21 11.19
C PRO A 56 8.96 20.55 11.55
N ALA A 57 8.75 21.20 12.70
CA ALA A 57 7.41 21.56 13.18
C ALA A 57 6.58 22.36 12.15
N ALA A 58 7.24 23.25 11.38
CA ALA A 58 6.59 24.04 10.33
C ALA A 58 6.02 23.21 9.17
N LEU A 59 6.58 22.02 8.89
CA LEU A 59 6.17 21.14 7.80
C LEU A 59 5.14 20.09 8.21
N VAL A 60 4.92 19.88 9.52
CA VAL A 60 3.96 18.89 10.03
C VAL A 60 2.53 19.22 9.59
N GLY A 61 2.11 20.49 9.72
CA GLY A 61 0.78 20.94 9.32
C GLY A 61 0.49 20.74 7.82
N PRO A 62 1.35 21.27 6.93
CA PRO A 62 1.22 21.06 5.49
C PRO A 62 1.25 19.57 5.09
N ALA A 63 2.15 18.78 5.69
CA ALA A 63 2.20 17.34 5.42
C ALA A 63 0.91 16.63 5.84
N ALA A 64 0.36 16.94 7.01
CA ALA A 64 -0.92 16.39 7.46
C ALA A 64 -2.07 16.78 6.54
N LEU A 65 -2.09 18.02 6.05
CA LEU A 65 -3.14 18.50 5.15
C LEU A 65 -3.08 17.83 3.77
N LEU A 66 -1.87 17.64 3.23
CA LEU A 66 -1.66 17.14 1.86
C LEU A 66 -1.65 15.61 1.75
N LEU A 67 -1.27 14.89 2.81
CA LEU A 67 -1.05 13.45 2.72
C LEU A 67 -2.33 12.68 2.34
N ALA A 68 -3.44 12.96 3.01
CA ALA A 68 -4.71 12.28 2.73
C ALA A 68 -5.25 12.53 1.30
N PRO A 69 -5.30 13.77 0.76
CA PRO A 69 -5.72 14.00 -0.62
C PRO A 69 -4.73 13.42 -1.64
N VAL A 70 -3.41 13.42 -1.37
CA VAL A 70 -2.43 12.76 -2.25
C VAL A 70 -2.68 11.25 -2.29
N GLU A 71 -2.89 10.61 -1.14
CA GLU A 71 -3.20 9.17 -1.08
C GLU A 71 -4.50 8.83 -1.82
N LEU A 72 -5.52 9.67 -1.69
CA LEU A 72 -6.77 9.50 -2.41
C LEU A 72 -6.58 9.66 -3.92
N ALA A 73 -5.86 10.68 -4.37
CA ALA A 73 -5.58 10.91 -5.79
C ALA A 73 -4.78 9.74 -6.40
N VAL A 74 -3.76 9.25 -5.70
CA VAL A 74 -2.99 8.07 -6.10
C VAL A 74 -3.86 6.82 -6.17
N SER A 75 -4.73 6.60 -5.17
CA SER A 75 -5.67 5.48 -5.17
C SER A 75 -6.62 5.52 -6.37
N LEU A 76 -7.26 6.66 -6.62
CA LEU A 76 -8.17 6.81 -7.75
C LEU A 76 -7.43 6.66 -9.08
N GLY A 77 -6.22 7.19 -9.21
CA GLY A 77 -5.37 6.99 -10.39
C GLY A 77 -5.01 5.53 -10.65
N LEU A 78 -4.79 4.73 -9.60
CA LEU A 78 -4.58 3.29 -9.72
C LEU A 78 -5.86 2.54 -10.13
N LEU A 79 -7.01 2.88 -9.53
CA LEU A 79 -8.27 2.15 -9.73
C LEU A 79 -9.01 2.51 -11.02
N LEU A 80 -8.94 3.77 -11.46
CA LEU A 80 -9.73 4.27 -12.60
C LEU A 80 -9.00 4.20 -13.95
N GLY A 81 -7.70 3.96 -13.95
CA GLY A 81 -6.94 3.93 -15.20
C GLY A 81 -5.54 3.35 -15.11
N GLY A 82 -5.13 2.87 -13.92
CA GLY A 82 -3.85 2.19 -13.70
C GLY A 82 -2.66 2.92 -14.31
N HIS A 83 -2.67 4.26 -14.32
CA HIS A 83 -1.63 5.03 -15.02
C HIS A 83 -0.28 4.82 -14.33
N TRP A 84 0.78 4.73 -15.14
CA TRP A 84 2.15 4.51 -14.64
C TRP A 84 2.57 5.57 -13.62
N LEU A 85 2.02 6.79 -13.71
CA LEU A 85 2.31 7.88 -12.79
C LEU A 85 1.73 7.65 -11.38
N ALA A 86 0.52 7.12 -11.21
CA ALA A 86 0.08 6.72 -9.86
C ALA A 86 0.80 5.47 -9.38
N ALA A 87 1.16 4.53 -10.26
CA ALA A 87 1.99 3.39 -9.83
C ALA A 87 3.33 3.87 -9.27
N LEU A 88 3.96 4.84 -9.95
CA LEU A 88 5.20 5.46 -9.49
C LEU A 88 4.98 6.24 -8.17
N ALA A 89 3.96 7.09 -8.11
CA ALA A 89 3.64 7.85 -6.91
C ALA A 89 3.33 6.94 -5.71
N ALA A 90 2.55 5.87 -5.90
CA ALA A 90 2.24 4.89 -4.87
C ALA A 90 3.51 4.16 -4.38
N ALA A 91 4.37 3.71 -5.31
CA ALA A 91 5.63 3.06 -4.95
C ALA A 91 6.54 4.01 -4.14
N VAL A 92 6.68 5.26 -4.58
CA VAL A 92 7.44 6.30 -3.86
C VAL A 92 6.87 6.54 -2.47
N LEU A 93 5.54 6.72 -2.34
CA LEU A 93 4.89 6.90 -1.04
C LEU A 93 5.12 5.70 -0.12
N LEU A 94 4.98 4.47 -0.62
CA LEU A 94 5.22 3.25 0.13
C LEU A 94 6.65 3.15 0.64
N VAL A 95 7.63 3.48 -0.20
CA VAL A 95 9.06 3.50 0.17
C VAL A 95 9.33 4.59 1.21
N ILE A 96 8.77 5.79 1.06
CA ILE A 96 8.89 6.87 2.04
C ILE A 96 8.31 6.42 3.40
N PHE A 97 7.12 5.79 3.40
CA PHE A 97 6.54 5.24 4.63
C PHE A 97 7.41 4.14 5.23
N ALA A 98 7.93 3.21 4.42
CA ALA A 98 8.81 2.15 4.87
C ALA A 98 10.09 2.72 5.53
N ALA A 99 10.70 3.73 4.91
CA ALA A 99 11.87 4.42 5.46
C ALA A 99 11.51 5.15 6.77
N ALA A 100 10.39 5.87 6.81
CA ALA A 100 9.95 6.60 8.00
C ALA A 100 9.73 5.66 9.21
N ILE A 101 9.12 4.50 8.95
CA ILE A 101 8.92 3.44 9.95
C ILE A 101 10.26 2.84 10.36
N GLY A 102 11.11 2.44 9.41
CA GLY A 102 12.41 1.82 9.66
C GLY A 102 13.35 2.72 10.48
N ILE A 103 13.41 4.02 10.17
CA ILE A 103 14.20 5.00 10.93
C ILE A 103 13.70 5.11 12.37
N ASN A 104 12.38 5.11 12.60
CA ASN A 104 11.84 5.19 13.95
C ASN A 104 12.10 3.91 14.76
N ILE A 105 11.99 2.73 14.14
CA ILE A 105 12.36 1.47 14.78
C ILE A 105 13.86 1.45 15.14
N ALA A 106 14.73 1.88 14.23
CA ALA A 106 16.17 1.98 14.48
C ALA A 106 16.53 2.96 15.60
N ARG A 107 15.69 3.98 15.84
CA ARG A 107 15.81 4.93 16.96
C ARG A 107 15.17 4.42 18.27
N GLY A 108 14.73 3.16 18.33
CA GLY A 108 14.06 2.57 19.49
C GLY A 108 12.61 3.05 19.71
N ARG A 109 12.01 3.73 18.73
CA ARG A 109 10.66 4.31 18.80
C ARG A 109 9.64 3.39 18.12
N SER A 110 9.46 2.18 18.65
CA SER A 110 8.49 1.22 18.10
C SER A 110 7.07 1.39 18.66
N GLN A 111 6.90 2.08 19.80
CA GLN A 111 5.61 2.27 20.47
C GLN A 111 4.81 3.48 19.93
N ILE A 112 4.94 3.77 18.64
CA ILE A 112 4.20 4.83 17.95
C ILE A 112 3.26 4.23 16.91
N ASP A 113 2.18 4.94 16.60
CA ASP A 113 1.17 4.47 15.66
C ASP A 113 1.68 4.56 14.21
N CYS A 114 1.46 3.50 13.44
CA CYS A 114 1.78 3.46 12.01
C CYS A 114 0.91 4.41 11.16
N GLY A 115 -0.23 4.88 11.65
CA GLY A 115 -1.12 5.80 10.92
C GLY A 115 -1.80 5.20 9.68
N CYS A 116 -1.74 3.88 9.48
CA CYS A 116 -2.24 3.17 8.30
C CYS A 116 -3.76 2.89 8.32
N GLY A 117 -4.55 3.57 9.17
CA GLY A 117 -6.02 3.58 9.05
C GLY A 117 -6.82 2.84 10.13
N ARG A 118 -6.19 2.25 11.15
CA ARG A 118 -6.91 1.76 12.35
C ARG A 118 -6.58 2.61 13.58
N SER A 119 -7.11 3.83 13.65
CA SER A 119 -6.89 4.71 14.82
C SER A 119 -7.45 4.14 16.13
N GLN A 120 -8.29 3.10 16.07
CA GLN A 120 -8.94 2.52 17.25
C GLN A 120 -8.06 1.50 18.00
N LEU A 121 -7.06 0.90 17.34
CA LEU A 121 -6.10 0.02 18.00
C LEU A 121 -4.70 0.53 17.63
N ARG A 122 -4.05 1.26 18.56
CA ARG A 122 -2.68 1.75 18.39
C ARG A 122 -1.78 0.58 17.99
N GLN A 123 -1.43 0.49 16.71
CA GLN A 123 -0.59 -0.59 16.21
C GLN A 123 0.87 -0.15 16.31
N PRO A 124 1.72 -0.84 17.11
CA PRO A 124 3.12 -0.48 17.23
C PRO A 124 3.85 -0.70 15.90
N LEU A 125 4.90 0.08 15.68
CA LEU A 125 5.78 -0.10 14.53
C LEU A 125 6.52 -1.43 14.63
N SER A 126 6.60 -2.12 13.51
CA SER A 126 7.30 -3.40 13.38
C SER A 126 8.01 -3.48 12.04
N TRP A 127 9.08 -4.28 11.97
CA TRP A 127 9.77 -4.58 10.72
C TRP A 127 8.86 -5.25 9.69
N LEU A 128 7.79 -5.91 10.14
CA LEU A 128 6.77 -6.46 9.26
C LEU A 128 6.03 -5.37 8.46
N LEU A 129 5.78 -4.20 9.05
CA LEU A 129 5.17 -3.07 8.32
C LEU A 129 6.11 -2.53 7.24
N VAL A 130 7.42 -2.50 7.51
CA VAL A 130 8.44 -2.13 6.52
C VAL A 130 8.41 -3.13 5.38
N GLY A 131 8.51 -4.43 5.68
CA GLY A 131 8.46 -5.51 4.69
C GLY A 131 7.18 -5.48 3.85
N ARG A 132 6.01 -5.26 4.48
CA ARG A 132 4.72 -5.10 3.80
C ARG A 132 4.75 -3.95 2.79
N ASN A 133 5.21 -2.76 3.20
CA ASN A 133 5.24 -1.60 2.30
C ASN A 133 6.20 -1.83 1.12
N LEU A 134 7.35 -2.46 1.36
CA LEU A 134 8.29 -2.82 0.29
C LEU A 134 7.72 -3.89 -0.65
N ALA A 135 7.01 -4.89 -0.13
CA ALA A 135 6.33 -5.90 -0.94
C ALA A 135 5.23 -5.30 -1.81
N LEU A 136 4.41 -4.39 -1.25
CA LEU A 136 3.40 -3.66 -2.01
C LEU A 136 4.02 -2.76 -3.09
N ALA A 137 5.15 -2.12 -2.81
CA ALA A 137 5.88 -1.33 -3.81
C ALA A 137 6.45 -2.22 -4.93
N ALA A 138 7.00 -3.38 -4.58
CA ALA A 138 7.50 -4.36 -5.55
C ALA A 138 6.39 -4.90 -6.46
N LEU A 139 5.17 -5.05 -5.95
CA LEU A 139 4.02 -5.52 -6.72
C LEU A 139 3.60 -4.54 -7.83
N LEU A 140 4.03 -3.27 -7.75
CA LEU A 140 3.83 -2.27 -8.79
C LEU A 140 4.94 -2.26 -9.85
N ALA A 141 6.07 -2.96 -9.62
CA ALA A 141 7.20 -2.97 -10.54
C ALA A 141 6.84 -3.46 -11.96
N PRO A 142 6.01 -4.51 -12.15
CA PRO A 142 5.60 -4.93 -13.50
C PRO A 142 4.83 -3.82 -14.25
N ARG A 143 4.06 -3.00 -13.53
CA ARG A 143 3.31 -1.89 -14.13
C ARG A 143 4.23 -0.73 -14.56
N LEU A 144 5.35 -0.54 -13.85
CA LEU A 144 6.39 0.42 -14.21
C LEU A 144 7.27 -0.07 -15.35
N ALA A 145 7.53 -1.38 -15.42
CA ALA A 145 8.36 -2.01 -16.45
C ALA A 145 7.62 -2.18 -17.80
N GLY A 146 6.28 -2.23 -17.80
CA GLY A 146 5.45 -2.48 -18.98
C GLY A 146 5.25 -1.32 -19.97
N LEU A 147 6.08 -0.28 -19.94
CA LEU A 147 6.05 0.81 -20.94
C LEU A 147 6.54 0.25 -22.30
N PRO A 148 5.80 0.30 -23.44
CA PRO A 148 4.49 0.88 -23.73
C PRO A 148 3.55 -0.17 -24.41
N ASN A 149 3.31 -1.33 -23.79
CA ASN A 149 2.43 -2.32 -24.42
C ASN A 149 0.97 -2.02 -24.06
N PRO A 150 0.12 -1.63 -25.03
CA PRO A 150 -1.31 -1.52 -24.78
C PRO A 150 -1.81 -2.92 -24.42
N ILE A 151 -2.13 -3.12 -23.15
CA ILE A 151 -2.74 -4.38 -22.71
C ILE A 151 -4.15 -4.37 -23.30
N SER A 152 -4.37 -5.17 -24.33
CA SER A 152 -5.72 -5.56 -24.73
C SER A 152 -6.28 -6.44 -23.60
N THR A 153 -6.76 -5.80 -22.52
CA THR A 153 -7.34 -6.52 -21.39
C THR A 153 -8.65 -7.16 -21.81
N THR A 154 -8.67 -8.48 -21.84
CA THR A 154 -9.94 -9.21 -21.95
C THR A 154 -10.75 -9.02 -20.65
N THR A 155 -12.06 -9.24 -20.71
CA THR A 155 -12.92 -9.20 -19.50
C THR A 155 -12.48 -10.22 -18.45
N THR A 156 -11.93 -11.35 -18.88
CA THR A 156 -11.32 -12.38 -18.04
C THR A 156 -10.07 -11.87 -17.32
N ASP A 157 -9.19 -11.15 -18.02
CA ASP A 157 -7.98 -10.57 -17.40
C ASP A 157 -8.34 -9.56 -16.32
N LEU A 158 -9.36 -8.73 -16.59
CA LEU A 158 -9.87 -7.77 -15.62
C LEU A 158 -10.46 -8.47 -14.39
N ALA A 159 -11.27 -9.52 -14.59
CA ALA A 159 -11.86 -10.28 -13.48
C ALA A 159 -10.78 -10.93 -12.61
N ILE A 160 -9.75 -11.53 -13.22
CA ILE A 160 -8.62 -12.14 -12.52
C ILE A 160 -7.84 -11.07 -11.73
N ALA A 161 -7.55 -9.92 -12.35
CA ALA A 161 -6.82 -8.85 -11.69
C ALA A 161 -7.60 -8.23 -10.52
N LEU A 162 -8.92 -8.07 -10.66
CA LEU A 162 -9.78 -7.61 -9.57
C LEU A 162 -9.81 -8.61 -8.42
N ALA A 163 -9.96 -9.90 -8.71
CA ALA A 163 -9.92 -10.95 -7.70
C ALA A 163 -8.56 -11.01 -6.99
N GLY A 164 -7.45 -10.95 -7.74
CA GLY A 164 -6.10 -10.93 -7.21
C GLY A 164 -5.82 -9.69 -6.36
N GLY A 165 -6.23 -8.50 -6.83
CA GLY A 165 -6.09 -7.26 -6.07
C GLY A 165 -6.93 -7.25 -4.79
N LEU A 166 -8.16 -7.77 -4.85
CA LEU A 166 -8.99 -7.96 -3.67
C LEU A 166 -8.35 -8.93 -2.67
N ALA A 167 -7.78 -10.04 -3.15
CA ALA A 167 -7.05 -10.98 -2.30
C ALA A 167 -5.86 -10.30 -1.60
N VAL A 168 -5.04 -9.54 -2.33
CA VAL A 168 -3.93 -8.74 -1.75
C VAL A 168 -4.45 -7.78 -0.68
N PHE A 169 -5.53 -7.05 -0.96
CA PHE A 169 -6.15 -6.15 0.01
C PHE A 169 -6.60 -6.89 1.28
N LEU A 170 -7.32 -8.01 1.14
CA LEU A 170 -7.78 -8.81 2.28
C LEU A 170 -6.63 -9.40 3.09
N ILE A 171 -5.56 -9.85 2.42
CA ILE A 171 -4.33 -10.32 3.07
C ILE A 171 -3.72 -9.19 3.90
N VAL A 172 -3.60 -7.97 3.35
CA VAL A 172 -3.13 -6.80 4.10
C VAL A 172 -4.02 -6.51 5.31
N GLN A 173 -5.35 -6.62 5.16
CA GLN A 173 -6.28 -6.43 6.28
C GLN A 173 -6.11 -7.48 7.38
N LEU A 174 -5.86 -8.73 7.00
CA LEU A 174 -5.58 -9.82 7.93
C LEU A 174 -4.26 -9.58 8.67
N PHE A 175 -3.19 -9.23 7.95
CA PHE A 175 -1.90 -8.87 8.56
C PHE A 175 -2.05 -7.70 9.55
N ASN A 176 -2.80 -6.67 9.19
CA ASN A 176 -3.08 -5.55 10.10
C ASN A 176 -3.89 -6.00 11.33
N ALA A 177 -4.85 -6.92 11.17
CA ALA A 177 -5.63 -7.45 12.30
C ALA A 177 -4.74 -8.23 13.28
N ILE A 178 -3.90 -9.11 12.76
CA ILE A 178 -2.98 -9.92 13.56
C ILE A 178 -1.99 -9.02 14.30
N GLY A 179 -1.41 -8.03 13.62
CA GLY A 179 -0.50 -7.06 14.23
C GLY A 179 -1.14 -6.25 15.36
N ALA A 180 -2.39 -5.82 15.18
CA ALA A 180 -3.14 -5.11 16.22
C ALA A 180 -3.49 -6.01 17.43
N LEU A 181 -3.83 -7.28 17.20
CA LEU A 181 -4.11 -8.25 18.27
C LEU A 181 -2.84 -8.60 19.07
N ALA A 182 -1.71 -8.82 18.39
CA ALA A 182 -0.44 -9.13 19.03
C ALA A 182 0.06 -7.99 19.92
N GLY A 183 -0.26 -6.74 19.59
CA GLY A 183 0.04 -5.57 20.41
C GLY A 183 -0.98 -5.27 21.51
N SER A 184 -2.07 -6.03 21.62
CA SER A 184 -3.13 -5.76 22.59
C SER A 184 -2.74 -6.17 24.03
N PRO A 185 -3.23 -5.47 25.07
CA PRO A 185 -2.92 -5.80 26.47
C PRO A 185 -3.30 -7.24 26.87
N LEU A 186 -4.28 -7.85 26.18
CA LEU A 186 -4.71 -9.23 26.40
C LEU A 186 -3.62 -10.26 26.05
N ALA A 187 -2.70 -9.92 25.15
CA ALA A 187 -1.53 -10.75 24.86
C ALA A 187 -0.45 -10.62 25.94
N ALA A 188 -0.37 -9.47 26.61
CA ALA A 188 0.56 -9.22 27.70
C ALA A 188 0.13 -9.91 29.00
N SER A 189 -1.17 -10.08 29.25
CA SER A 189 -1.70 -10.78 30.43
C SER A 189 -1.61 -12.31 30.35
N ARG A 190 -1.14 -12.88 29.23
CA ARG A 190 -0.97 -14.33 29.03
C ARG A 190 0.49 -14.80 29.11
N ARG A 191 1.43 -13.89 29.35
CA ARG A 191 2.86 -14.18 29.57
C ARG A 191 3.19 -13.99 31.04
#